data_AF-A0A914FFK8-F1
#
_entry.id   AF-A0A914FFK8-F1
#
_cell.length_a   1.000
_cell.length_b   1.000
_cell.length_c   1.000
_cell.angle_alpha   90.00
_cell.angle_beta   90.00
_cell.angle_gamma   90.00
#
_symmetry.space_group_name_H-M   'P 1'
#
loop_
_entity.id
_entity.type
_entity.pdbx_description
1 polymer ?
#
loop_
_entity_poly.entity_id
_entity_poly.type
_entity_poly.pdbx_seq_one_letter_code
_entity_poly.pdbx_strand_id
1 'polypeptide(L)'
;MKETIENKMDLIGFKYETVQFAVALCYGKKINEQFEFSFYKELLEFADKYDMQKIVAMIEAALKPLITYSNAVEMSNFAILFNASNLRQSCFDFILDSVNSKNSLSNIDQLDKDFAFQILQQSFYRISETVEKQFYN
;
A
#
# COMPACT_ATOMS: atom_id res chain seq x y z
N MET A 1 7.44 18.12 27.10
CA MET A 1 6.65 16.87 27.03
C MET A 1 6.87 16.13 28.34
N LYS A 2 5.82 15.91 29.12
CA LYS A 2 5.89 15.08 30.33
C LYS A 2 5.62 13.65 29.89
N GLU A 3 6.66 12.85 29.73
CA GLU A 3 6.49 11.39 29.74
C GLU A 3 6.09 11.02 31.17
N THR A 4 4.86 10.56 31.35
CA THR A 4 4.41 9.98 32.61
C THR A 4 5.08 8.61 32.76
N ILE A 5 5.75 8.39 33.90
CA ILE A 5 6.39 7.12 34.25
C ILE A 5 5.31 6.10 34.62
N GLU A 6 4.48 5.70 33.66
CA GLU A 6 3.59 4.56 33.78
C GLU A 6 4.17 3.43 32.95
N ASN A 7 4.58 2.33 33.61
CA ASN A 7 5.10 1.11 32.96
C ASN A 7 3.99 0.30 32.25
N LYS A 8 2.93 0.97 31.79
CA LYS A 8 1.77 0.37 31.14
C LYS A 8 1.31 1.27 30.01
N MET A 9 1.09 0.69 28.85
CA MET A 9 0.48 1.35 27.70
C MET A 9 -0.74 0.54 27.28
N ASP A 10 -1.93 1.16 27.31
CA ASP A 10 -3.17 0.52 26.87
C ASP A 10 -3.34 0.72 25.36
N LEU A 11 -3.17 -0.37 24.60
CA LEU A 11 -3.30 -0.38 23.14
C LEU A 11 -4.73 -0.74 22.73
N ILE A 12 -5.63 0.26 22.80
CA ILE A 12 -7.06 0.07 22.50
C ILE A 12 -7.28 0.01 20.98
N GLY A 13 -8.12 -0.93 20.55
CA GLY A 13 -8.60 -1.05 19.17
C GLY A 13 -7.85 -2.06 18.30
N PHE A 14 -6.87 -2.78 18.84
CA PHE A 14 -6.13 -3.80 18.11
C PHE A 14 -6.25 -5.17 18.76
N LYS A 15 -6.25 -6.21 17.93
CA LYS A 15 -6.15 -7.59 18.40
C LYS A 15 -4.78 -7.84 19.03
N TYR A 16 -4.76 -8.75 20.00
CA TYR A 16 -3.52 -9.12 20.71
C TYR A 16 -2.47 -9.63 19.73
N GLU A 17 -2.88 -10.42 18.73
CA GLU A 17 -2.01 -11.02 17.72
C GLU A 17 -1.31 -9.96 16.86
N THR A 18 -2.04 -8.91 16.47
CA THR A 18 -1.50 -7.78 15.67
C THR A 18 -0.43 -7.04 16.46
N VAL A 19 -0.72 -6.72 17.73
CA VAL A 19 0.24 -6.06 18.62
C VAL A 19 1.46 -6.94 18.86
N GLN A 20 1.25 -8.22 19.19
CA GLN A 20 2.31 -9.17 19.48
C GLN A 20 3.24 -9.32 18.27
N PHE A 21 2.68 -9.40 17.07
CA PHE A 21 3.46 -9.52 15.85
C PHE A 21 4.22 -8.24 15.53
N ALA A 22 3.59 -7.06 15.67
CA ALA A 22 4.29 -5.78 15.49
C ALA A 22 5.46 -5.64 16.46
N VAL A 23 5.29 -6.02 17.73
CA VAL A 23 6.39 -6.08 18.71
C VAL A 23 7.47 -7.05 18.25
N ALA A 24 7.11 -8.25 17.79
CA ALA A 24 8.09 -9.21 17.27
C ALA A 24 8.89 -8.66 16.07
N LEU A 25 8.27 -7.89 15.18
CA LEU A 25 8.96 -7.20 14.08
C LEU A 25 9.99 -6.18 14.61
N CYS A 26 9.66 -5.43 15.67
CA CYS A 26 10.62 -4.53 16.34
C CYS A 26 11.86 -5.27 16.85
N TYR A 27 11.71 -6.52 17.28
CA TYR A 27 12.81 -7.40 17.73
C TYR A 27 13.45 -8.21 16.60
N GLY A 28 13.18 -7.88 15.33
CA GLY A 28 13.87 -8.44 14.18
C GLY A 28 13.21 -9.68 13.57
N LYS A 29 11.97 -10.02 13.98
CA LYS A 29 11.16 -10.99 13.23
C LYS A 29 10.97 -10.47 11.80
N LYS A 30 10.99 -11.37 10.82
CA LYS A 30 10.71 -11.06 9.41
C LYS A 30 9.29 -11.47 9.04
N ILE A 31 8.72 -10.81 8.05
CA ILE A 31 7.49 -11.26 7.39
C ILE A 31 7.90 -12.28 6.32
N ASN A 32 7.83 -13.55 6.68
CA ASN A 32 8.16 -14.69 5.84
C ASN A 32 6.96 -15.63 5.60
N GLU A 33 5.89 -15.42 6.35
CA GLU A 33 4.62 -16.14 6.23
C GLU A 33 3.66 -15.32 5.37
N GLN A 34 2.84 -16.01 4.56
CA GLN A 34 1.72 -15.36 3.87
C GLN A 34 0.55 -15.27 4.84
N PHE A 35 0.27 -14.07 5.32
CA PHE A 35 -0.91 -13.80 6.10
C PHE A 35 -2.12 -13.50 5.21
N GLU A 36 -3.31 -13.70 5.78
CA GLU A 36 -4.54 -13.16 5.21
C GLU A 36 -4.43 -11.64 5.03
N PHE A 37 -5.02 -11.13 3.96
CA PHE A 37 -4.95 -9.72 3.61
C PHE A 37 -5.48 -8.81 4.73
N SER A 38 -6.50 -9.25 5.47
CA SER A 38 -7.03 -8.55 6.63
C SER A 38 -6.00 -8.34 7.75
N PHE A 39 -5.07 -9.27 7.94
CA PHE A 39 -4.03 -9.14 8.96
C PHE A 39 -2.98 -8.12 8.58
N TYR A 40 -2.59 -8.07 7.30
CA TYR A 40 -1.72 -7.01 6.78
C TYR A 40 -2.35 -5.63 6.97
N LYS A 41 -3.67 -5.52 6.73
CA LYS A 41 -4.42 -4.28 6.98
C LYS A 41 -4.35 -3.85 8.44
N GLU A 42 -4.63 -4.76 9.38
CA GLU A 42 -4.57 -4.47 10.81
C GLU A 42 -3.14 -4.08 11.26
N LEU A 43 -2.12 -4.75 10.73
CA LEU A 43 -0.72 -4.43 11.01
C LEU A 43 -0.32 -3.06 10.47
N LEU A 44 -0.76 -2.71 9.26
CA LEU A 44 -0.45 -1.44 8.63
C LEU A 44 -1.14 -0.28 9.35
N GLU A 45 -2.41 -0.46 9.75
CA GLU A 45 -3.14 0.48 10.59
C GLU A 45 -2.45 0.70 11.95
N PHE A 46 -1.98 -0.38 12.58
CA PHE A 46 -1.21 -0.29 13.82
C PHE A 46 0.10 0.47 13.60
N ALA A 47 0.84 0.13 12.56
CA ALA A 47 2.13 0.73 12.27
C ALA A 47 2.02 2.22 11.91
N ASP A 48 1.01 2.62 11.14
CA ASP A 48 0.70 4.02 10.84
C ASP A 48 0.31 4.79 12.10
N LYS A 49 -0.61 4.25 12.93
CA LYS A 49 -1.09 4.91 14.15
C LYS A 49 0.01 5.19 15.17
N TYR A 50 1.01 4.31 15.27
CA TYR A 50 2.13 4.45 16.21
C TYR A 50 3.44 4.90 15.53
N ASP A 51 3.38 5.45 14.31
CA ASP A 51 4.51 5.98 13.55
C ASP A 51 5.70 5.00 13.42
N MET A 52 5.39 3.72 13.21
CA MET A 52 6.36 2.64 13.08
C MET A 52 6.80 2.47 11.61
N GLN A 53 7.44 3.50 11.03
CA GLN A 53 7.80 3.55 9.61
C GLN A 53 8.63 2.35 9.12
N LYS A 54 9.49 1.78 9.97
CA LYS A 54 10.24 0.57 9.63
C LYS A 54 9.33 -0.64 9.42
N ILE A 55 8.29 -0.78 10.24
CA ILE A 55 7.31 -1.86 10.12
C ILE A 55 6.45 -1.64 8.88
N VAL A 56 6.03 -0.39 8.61
CA VAL A 56 5.35 -0.03 7.36
C VAL A 56 6.15 -0.53 6.15
N ALA A 57 7.44 -0.16 6.06
CA ALA A 57 8.29 -0.58 4.95
C ALA A 57 8.43 -2.12 4.81
N MET A 58 8.45 -2.86 5.94
CA MET A 58 8.46 -4.32 5.92
C MET A 58 7.15 -4.90 5.37
N ILE A 59 6.00 -4.33 5.76
CA ILE A 59 4.69 -4.73 5.26
C ILE A 59 4.55 -4.42 3.77
N GLU A 60 4.99 -3.23 3.34
CA GLU A 60 5.01 -2.83 1.93
C GLU A 60 5.82 -3.81 1.07
N ALA A 61 7.01 -4.20 1.54
CA ALA A 61 7.85 -5.16 0.85
C ALA A 61 7.19 -6.55 0.74
N ALA A 62 6.43 -6.97 1.76
CA ALA A 62 5.71 -8.23 1.76
C ALA A 62 4.46 -8.22 0.85
N LEU A 63 3.76 -7.08 0.77
CA LEU A 63 2.55 -6.91 -0.03
C LEU A 63 2.84 -6.67 -1.52
N LYS A 64 3.94 -6.00 -1.85
CA LYS A 64 4.32 -5.69 -3.24
C LYS A 64 4.26 -6.89 -4.22
N PRO A 65 4.81 -8.07 -3.91
CA PRO A 65 4.74 -9.22 -4.83
C PRO A 65 3.34 -9.85 -4.93
N LEU A 66 2.39 -9.45 -4.07
CA LEU A 66 1.03 -9.97 -4.03
C LEU A 66 0.04 -9.11 -4.83
N ILE A 67 0.51 -8.05 -5.51
CA ILE A 67 -0.32 -7.21 -6.38
C ILE A 67 -0.75 -8.00 -7.61
N THR A 68 -2.06 -8.03 -7.85
CA THR A 68 -2.71 -8.74 -8.95
C THR A 68 -3.86 -7.90 -9.50
N TYR A 69 -4.39 -8.28 -10.67
CA TYR A 69 -5.54 -7.59 -11.27
C TYR A 69 -6.81 -7.61 -10.40
N SER A 70 -6.96 -8.58 -9.50
CA SER A 70 -8.12 -8.70 -8.63
C SER A 70 -8.04 -7.84 -7.37
N ASN A 71 -6.83 -7.52 -6.89
CA ASN A 71 -6.62 -6.83 -5.61
C ASN A 71 -5.90 -5.48 -5.71
N ALA A 72 -5.38 -5.09 -6.89
CA ALA A 72 -4.58 -3.87 -7.04
C ALA A 72 -5.33 -2.60 -6.60
N VAL A 73 -6.61 -2.49 -6.94
CA VAL A 73 -7.45 -1.35 -6.54
C VAL A 73 -7.61 -1.30 -5.03
N GLU A 74 -8.05 -2.41 -4.43
CA GLU A 74 -8.28 -2.51 -2.99
C GLU A 74 -6.99 -2.18 -2.20
N MET A 75 -5.88 -2.76 -2.64
CA MET A 75 -4.56 -2.55 -2.04
C MET A 75 -4.04 -1.11 -2.21
N SER A 76 -4.34 -0.45 -3.34
CA SER A 76 -4.01 0.96 -3.52
C SER A 76 -4.78 1.86 -2.55
N ASN A 77 -6.07 1.60 -2.33
CA ASN A 77 -6.90 2.36 -1.39
C ASN A 77 -6.38 2.20 0.04
N PHE A 78 -5.96 0.98 0.42
CA PHE A 78 -5.32 0.76 1.73
C PHE A 78 -3.98 1.45 1.87
N ALA A 79 -3.16 1.44 0.81
CA ALA A 79 -1.88 2.11 0.84
C ALA A 79 -2.03 3.64 1.00
N ILE A 80 -3.07 4.23 0.41
CA ILE A 80 -3.43 5.64 0.61
C ILE A 80 -3.90 5.88 2.04
N LEU A 81 -4.79 5.02 2.55
CA LEU A 81 -5.40 5.19 3.87
C LEU A 81 -4.37 5.16 5.02
N PHE A 82 -3.34 4.33 4.90
CA PHE A 82 -2.35 4.10 5.96
C PHE A 82 -0.94 4.59 5.59
N ASN A 83 -0.86 5.62 4.75
CA ASN A 83 0.40 6.29 4.37
C ASN A 83 1.52 5.36 3.87
N ALA A 84 1.18 4.22 3.27
CA ALA A 84 2.13 3.25 2.74
C ALA A 84 2.57 3.66 1.32
N SER A 85 3.43 4.68 1.25
CA SER A 85 3.84 5.34 0.01
C SER A 85 4.50 4.42 -1.03
N ASN A 86 5.34 3.46 -0.63
CA ASN A 86 6.01 2.55 -1.57
C ASN A 86 5.03 1.51 -2.12
N LEU A 87 4.10 1.04 -1.29
CA LEU A 87 3.03 0.15 -1.75
C LEU A 87 2.09 0.90 -2.69
N ARG A 88 1.70 2.13 -2.35
CA ARG A 88 0.89 3.00 -3.20
C ARG A 88 1.53 3.19 -4.56
N GLN A 89 2.84 3.48 -4.61
CA GLN A 89 3.58 3.63 -5.86
C GLN A 89 3.61 2.31 -6.66
N SER A 90 3.83 1.17 -5.99
CA SER A 90 3.83 -0.13 -6.64
C SER A 90 2.47 -0.48 -7.26
N CYS A 91 1.37 -0.16 -6.56
CA CYS A 91 0.02 -0.28 -7.10
C CYS A 91 -0.22 0.70 -8.26
N PHE A 92 0.28 1.94 -8.16
CA PHE A 92 0.17 2.94 -9.22
C PHE A 92 0.79 2.44 -10.51
N ASP A 93 2.05 1.97 -10.46
CA ASP A 93 2.78 1.47 -11.62
C ASP A 93 2.05 0.28 -12.25
N PHE A 94 1.60 -0.67 -11.41
CA PHE A 94 0.85 -1.85 -11.88
C PHE A 94 -0.48 -1.49 -12.56
N ILE A 95 -1.27 -0.59 -11.95
CA ILE A 95 -2.56 -0.15 -12.50
C ILE A 95 -2.35 0.62 -13.79
N LEU A 96 -1.37 1.52 -13.84
CA LEU A 96 -1.06 2.30 -15.03
C LEU A 96 -0.68 1.39 -16.21
N ASP A 97 0.17 0.39 -15.97
CA ASP A 97 0.56 -0.58 -17.00
C ASP A 97 -0.63 -1.44 -17.44
N SER A 98 -1.52 -1.80 -16.50
CA SER A 98 -2.76 -2.52 -16.79
C SER A 98 -3.69 -1.71 -17.70
N VAL A 99 -3.91 -0.42 -17.40
CA VAL A 99 -4.74 0.48 -18.21
C VAL A 99 -4.15 0.67 -19.60
N ASN A 100 -2.84 0.91 -19.72
CA ASN A 100 -2.17 1.06 -21.01
C ASN A 100 -2.22 -0.21 -21.85
N SER A 101 -2.14 -1.37 -21.21
CA SER A 101 -2.23 -2.69 -21.85
C SER A 101 -3.67 -3.14 -22.11
N LYS A 102 -4.68 -2.34 -21.71
CA LYS A 102 -6.12 -2.67 -21.78
C LYS A 102 -6.49 -3.95 -21.01
N ASN A 103 -5.73 -4.27 -19.96
CA ASN A 103 -6.06 -5.35 -19.06
C ASN A 103 -7.22 -4.94 -18.14
N SER A 104 -8.13 -5.87 -17.87
CA SER A 104 -9.26 -5.61 -16.98
C SER A 104 -8.83 -5.69 -15.52
N LEU A 105 -9.03 -4.60 -14.78
CA LEU A 105 -8.87 -4.53 -13.33
C LEU A 105 -10.22 -4.78 -12.65
N SER A 106 -10.23 -5.60 -11.61
CA SER A 106 -11.42 -5.74 -10.78
C SER A 106 -11.66 -4.49 -9.96
N ASN A 107 -12.93 -4.11 -9.78
CA ASN A 107 -13.36 -3.01 -8.91
C ASN A 107 -12.74 -1.64 -9.25
N ILE A 108 -12.37 -1.39 -10.51
CA ILE A 108 -11.77 -0.11 -10.93
C ILE A 108 -12.64 1.12 -10.60
N ASP A 109 -13.95 0.93 -10.51
CA ASP A 109 -14.94 1.92 -10.09
C ASP A 109 -14.80 2.35 -8.62
N GLN A 110 -14.10 1.58 -7.80
CA GLN A 110 -13.85 1.84 -6.38
C GLN A 110 -12.50 2.54 -6.13
N LEU A 111 -11.74 2.83 -7.19
CA LEU A 111 -10.46 3.52 -7.05
C LEU A 111 -10.67 4.92 -6.48
N ASP A 112 -9.80 5.34 -5.56
CA ASP A 112 -9.79 6.72 -5.08
C ASP A 112 -9.75 7.71 -6.26
N LYS A 113 -10.56 8.77 -6.21
CA LYS A 113 -10.76 9.67 -7.35
C LYS A 113 -9.51 10.44 -7.72
N ASP A 114 -8.77 10.90 -6.72
CA ASP A 114 -7.53 11.65 -6.94
C ASP A 114 -6.47 10.71 -7.50
N PHE A 115 -6.43 9.47 -7.01
CA PHE A 115 -5.56 8.43 -7.55
C PHE A 115 -5.91 8.03 -8.99
N ALA A 116 -7.20 7.88 -9.30
CA ALA A 116 -7.69 7.60 -10.66
C ALA A 116 -7.33 8.74 -11.62
N PHE A 117 -7.49 9.99 -11.18
CA PHE A 117 -7.11 11.16 -11.96
C PHE A 117 -5.60 11.17 -12.27
N GLN A 118 -4.75 10.84 -11.29
CA GLN A 118 -3.30 10.74 -11.51
C GLN A 118 -2.95 9.64 -12.53
N ILE A 119 -3.60 8.47 -12.47
CA ILE A 119 -3.41 7.40 -13.45
C ILE A 119 -3.77 7.87 -14.86
N LEU A 120 -4.90 8.56 -15.01
CA LEU A 120 -5.35 9.09 -16.31
C LEU A 120 -4.42 10.18 -16.87
N GLN A 121 -3.95 11.08 -16.02
CA GLN A 121 -2.98 12.09 -16.43
C GLN A 121 -1.68 11.44 -16.93
N GLN A 122 -1.19 10.43 -16.20
CA GLN A 122 0.05 9.75 -16.57
C GLN A 122 -0.11 8.89 -17.83
N SER A 123 -1.26 8.25 -18.03
CA SER A 123 -1.53 7.48 -19.26
C SER A 123 -1.63 8.39 -20.48
N PHE A 124 -2.31 9.53 -20.37
CA PHE A 124 -2.37 10.53 -21.44
C PHE A 124 -0.98 11.03 -21.84
N TYR A 125 -0.14 11.36 -20.85
CA TYR A 125 1.24 11.79 -21.08
C TYR A 125 2.07 10.74 -21.83
N ARG A 126 1.95 9.45 -21.46
CA ARG A 126 2.66 8.37 -22.18
C ARG A 126 2.18 8.23 -23.63
N ILE A 127 0.89 8.42 -23.86
CA ILE A 127 0.31 8.38 -25.22
C ILE A 127 0.85 9.56 -26.04
N SER A 128 0.85 10.79 -25.51
CA SER A 128 1.36 11.95 -26.25
C SER A 128 2.83 11.80 -26.64
N GLU A 129 3.69 11.32 -25.73
CA GLU A 129 5.10 11.05 -26.07
C GLU A 129 5.25 9.99 -27.17
N THR A 130 4.43 8.94 -27.14
CA THR A 130 4.47 7.87 -28.14
C THR A 130 4.08 8.39 -29.52
N VAL A 131 3.03 9.22 -29.56
CA VAL A 131 2.56 9.88 -30.79
C VAL A 131 3.63 10.82 -31.34
N GLU A 132 4.21 11.69 -30.52
CA GLU A 132 5.29 12.59 -30.94
C GLU A 132 6.48 11.82 -31.53
N LYS A 133 6.91 10.73 -30.88
CA LYS A 133 7.99 9.88 -31.40
C LYS A 133 7.69 9.22 -32.74
N GLN A 134 6.42 9.04 -33.11
CA GLN A 134 6.00 8.49 -34.41
C GLN A 134 6.00 9.53 -35.54
N PHE A 135 5.90 10.82 -35.21
CA PHE A 135 5.86 11.89 -36.22
C PHE A 135 7.21 12.58 -36.45
N TYR A 136 8.16 12.47 -35.51
CA TYR A 136 9.47 13.12 -35.57
C TYR A 136 10.67 12.17 -35.76
N ASN A 137 10.42 10.89 -36.06
CA ASN A 137 11.42 9.91 -36.53
C ASN A 137 11.03 9.38 -37.92
#